data_AF-A0A382RY43-F1
#
_entry.id   AF-A0A382RY43-F1
#
_cell.length_a   1.000
_cell.length_b   1.000
_cell.length_c   1.000
_cell.angle_alpha   90.00
_cell.angle_beta   90.00
_cell.angle_gamma   90.00
#
_symmetry.space_group_name_H-M   'P 1'
#
loop_
_entity.id
_entity.type
_entity.pdbx_description
1 polymer ?
#
loop_
_entity_poly.entity_id
_entity_poly.type
_entity_poly.pdbx_seq_one_letter_code
_entity_poly.pdbx_strand_id
1 'polypeptide(L)'
;MPLKPNIATFNEIRTREGLIIDQTITTFFKAPKSFTGEDTVEIAIHGSNAVIKKIMGVLIKNKNVRLATPGEFTRRAFENNKLDLTQVEAIADIVNAETEIQRKQAISHLSGNFFKSSKNIYESLKKILANIEAVIDFSEEDLPENLMNEIKEQIENNITSINEMLSGASAGISIRD
;
A
#
# COMPACT_ATOMS: atom_id res chain seq x y z
N MET A 1 28.04 15.92 -5.21
CA MET A 1 28.19 14.59 -4.58
C MET A 1 26.90 13.83 -4.81
N PRO A 2 26.89 12.57 -5.27
CA PRO A 2 25.65 11.83 -5.42
C PRO A 2 24.98 11.68 -4.05
N LEU A 3 23.67 11.89 -3.98
CA LEU A 3 22.90 11.72 -2.75
C LEU A 3 22.99 10.26 -2.30
N LYS A 4 23.33 10.05 -1.02
CA LYS A 4 23.29 8.71 -0.43
C LYS A 4 21.83 8.36 -0.09
N PRO A 5 21.37 7.13 -0.37
CA PRO A 5 20.01 6.71 -0.03
C PRO A 5 19.72 6.83 1.49
N ASN A 6 18.51 7.24 1.83
CA ASN A 6 17.98 7.37 3.20
C ASN A 6 18.78 8.33 4.12
N ILE A 7 19.49 9.29 3.53
CA ILE A 7 20.21 10.33 4.27
C ILE A 7 19.63 11.70 3.92
N ALA A 8 19.16 12.42 4.94
CA ALA A 8 18.79 13.82 4.81
C ALA A 8 20.06 14.67 4.59
N THR A 9 20.10 15.40 3.47
CA THR A 9 21.25 16.21 3.08
C THR A 9 20.84 17.67 2.96
N PHE A 10 21.53 18.56 3.69
CA PHE A 10 21.40 20.00 3.49
C PHE A 10 22.06 20.41 2.18
N ASN A 11 21.32 21.09 1.32
CA ASN A 11 21.79 21.50 0.00
C ASN A 11 21.06 22.75 -0.49
N GLU A 12 21.56 23.31 -1.58
CA GLU A 12 20.94 24.45 -2.26
C GLU A 12 20.34 23.99 -3.58
N ILE A 13 19.08 24.34 -3.82
CA ILE A 13 18.44 24.16 -5.12
C ILE A 13 18.77 25.38 -5.97
N ARG A 14 19.35 25.13 -7.14
CA ARG A 14 19.83 26.17 -8.06
C ARG A 14 19.18 26.02 -9.43
N THR A 15 19.05 27.14 -10.12
CA THR A 15 18.72 27.18 -11.56
C THR A 15 19.89 26.65 -12.41
N ARG A 16 19.66 26.43 -13.71
CA ARG A 16 20.75 26.06 -14.64
C ARG A 16 21.81 27.15 -14.76
N GLU A 17 21.42 28.40 -14.55
CA GLU A 17 22.28 29.57 -14.56
C GLU A 17 23.03 29.78 -13.23
N GLY A 18 22.86 28.88 -12.26
CA GLY A 18 23.57 28.90 -10.98
C GLY A 18 22.93 29.75 -9.88
N LEU A 19 21.85 30.50 -10.18
CA LEU A 19 21.10 31.28 -9.20
C LEU A 19 20.46 30.36 -8.16
N ILE A 20 20.69 30.64 -6.88
CA ILE A 20 20.05 29.95 -5.75
C ILE A 20 18.56 30.25 -5.75
N ILE A 21 17.75 29.21 -5.69
CA ILE A 21 16.30 29.29 -5.52
C ILE A 21 15.96 29.19 -4.04
N ASP A 22 16.54 28.20 -3.35
CA ASP A 22 16.29 27.94 -1.94
C ASP A 22 17.41 27.10 -1.30
N GLN A 23 17.49 27.13 0.03
CA GLN A 23 18.26 26.20 0.85
C GLN A 23 17.30 25.14 1.42
N THR A 24 17.61 23.87 1.22
CA THR A 24 16.66 22.76 1.40
C THR A 24 17.27 21.59 2.16
N ILE A 25 16.41 20.72 2.67
CA ILE A 25 16.79 19.38 3.06
C ILE A 25 16.28 18.41 1.99
N THR A 26 17.19 17.70 1.34
CA THR A 26 16.84 16.69 0.33
C THR A 26 17.11 15.29 0.86
N THR A 27 16.16 14.39 0.64
CA THR A 27 16.29 12.96 0.98
C THR A 27 16.07 12.13 -0.28
N PHE A 28 17.04 11.29 -0.62
CA PHE A 28 16.91 10.32 -1.71
C PHE A 28 16.52 8.95 -1.16
N PHE A 29 15.49 8.33 -1.71
CA PHE A 29 15.06 6.96 -1.44
C PHE A 29 15.34 6.10 -2.65
N LYS A 30 16.24 5.13 -2.50
CA LYS A 30 16.55 4.16 -3.55
C LYS A 30 15.50 3.05 -3.57
N ALA A 31 14.99 2.70 -4.75
CA ALA A 31 14.15 1.52 -4.93
C ALA A 31 14.82 0.25 -4.35
N PRO A 32 14.05 -0.67 -3.72
CA PRO A 32 12.60 -0.63 -3.49
C PRO A 32 12.21 0.04 -2.15
N LYS A 33 13.15 0.71 -1.47
CA LYS A 33 12.99 1.29 -0.12
C LYS A 33 12.46 2.73 -0.17
N SER A 34 11.36 2.91 -0.89
CA SER A 34 10.59 4.15 -0.99
C SER A 34 9.09 3.85 -0.85
N PHE A 35 8.28 4.91 -0.71
CA PHE A 35 6.82 4.78 -0.64
C PHE A 35 6.24 4.13 -1.91
N THR A 36 6.61 4.64 -3.09
CA THR A 36 6.14 4.10 -4.37
C THR A 36 6.81 2.78 -4.75
N GLY A 37 7.94 2.44 -4.13
CA GLY A 37 8.80 1.34 -4.58
C GLY A 37 9.79 1.72 -5.69
N GLU A 38 9.71 2.95 -6.22
CA GLU A 38 10.60 3.49 -7.25
C GLU A 38 11.73 4.34 -6.63
N ASP A 39 12.69 4.79 -7.43
CA ASP A 39 13.65 5.81 -6.98
C ASP A 39 12.92 7.14 -6.77
N THR A 40 12.94 7.65 -5.54
CA THR A 40 12.18 8.85 -5.15
C THR A 40 13.09 9.86 -4.47
N VAL A 41 12.92 11.15 -4.77
CA VAL A 41 13.59 12.24 -4.04
C VAL A 41 12.53 13.13 -3.42
N GLU A 42 12.66 13.36 -2.11
CA GLU A 42 11.86 14.34 -1.38
C GLU A 42 12.72 15.58 -1.10
N ILE A 43 12.18 16.76 -1.41
CA ILE A 43 12.87 18.04 -1.24
C ILE A 43 12.01 18.87 -0.28
N ALA A 44 12.47 19.02 0.96
CA ALA A 44 11.84 19.91 1.94
C ALA A 44 12.33 21.35 1.71
N ILE A 45 11.39 22.22 1.36
CA ILE A 45 11.62 23.60 0.90
C ILE A 45 10.96 24.60 1.87
N HIS A 46 11.36 25.87 1.81
CA HIS A 46 10.60 26.93 2.46
C HIS A 46 9.22 27.10 1.79
N GLY A 47 8.15 27.08 2.60
CA GLY A 47 6.76 27.01 2.13
C GLY A 47 6.17 28.29 1.51
N SER A 48 6.99 29.24 1.05
CA SER A 48 6.46 30.45 0.42
C SER A 48 5.95 30.15 -1.00
N ASN A 49 4.84 30.79 -1.38
CA ASN A 49 4.27 30.64 -2.72
C ASN A 49 5.27 30.97 -3.84
N ALA A 50 6.19 31.92 -3.61
CA ALA A 50 7.23 32.28 -4.56
C ALA A 50 8.23 31.13 -4.78
N VAL A 51 8.70 30.49 -3.69
CA VAL A 51 9.63 29.36 -3.75
C VAL A 51 8.96 28.15 -4.42
N ILE A 52 7.75 27.78 -3.99
CA ILE A 52 6.99 26.65 -4.57
C ILE A 52 6.82 26.84 -6.08
N LYS A 53 6.33 28.01 -6.53
CA LYS A 53 6.14 28.31 -7.95
C LYS A 53 7.45 28.27 -8.73
N LYS A 54 8.54 28.81 -8.17
CA LYS A 54 9.86 28.82 -8.82
C LYS A 54 10.40 27.41 -9.00
N ILE A 55 10.35 26.58 -7.96
CA ILE A 55 10.83 25.19 -8.00
C ILE A 55 9.99 24.37 -8.99
N MET A 56 8.67 24.41 -8.89
CA MET A 56 7.77 23.68 -9.80
C MET A 56 8.01 24.11 -11.25
N GLY A 57 8.11 25.42 -11.52
CA GLY A 57 8.37 25.94 -12.86
C GLY A 57 9.74 25.55 -13.44
N VAL A 58 10.73 25.25 -12.59
CA VAL A 58 12.03 24.71 -13.03
C VAL A 58 11.94 23.21 -13.30
N LEU A 59 11.28 22.45 -12.43
CA LEU A 59 11.15 21.00 -12.55
C LEU A 59 10.37 20.58 -13.81
N ILE A 60 9.20 21.18 -14.05
CA ILE A 60 8.34 20.82 -15.18
C ILE A 60 8.90 21.20 -16.56
N LYS A 61 9.93 22.06 -16.62
CA LYS A 61 10.66 22.35 -17.87
C LYS A 61 11.53 21.18 -18.31
N ASN A 62 11.83 20.24 -17.42
CA ASN A 62 12.51 19.02 -17.80
C ASN A 62 11.51 18.09 -18.50
N LYS A 63 11.82 17.69 -19.74
CA LYS A 63 11.00 16.77 -20.55
C LYS A 63 10.71 15.42 -19.88
N ASN A 64 11.51 15.02 -18.89
CA ASN A 64 11.34 13.77 -18.15
C ASN A 64 10.49 13.95 -16.87
N VAL A 65 9.93 15.14 -16.63
CA VAL A 65 9.14 15.45 -15.44
C VAL A 65 7.73 15.84 -15.86
N ARG A 66 6.74 15.29 -15.16
CA ARG A 66 5.33 15.60 -15.31
C ARG A 66 4.72 15.83 -13.92
N LEU A 67 3.70 16.69 -13.84
CA LEU A 67 2.86 16.77 -12.64
C LEU A 67 2.15 15.45 -12.39
N ALA A 68 2.19 14.96 -11.15
CA ALA A 68 1.45 13.77 -10.75
C ALA A 68 -0.06 14.00 -10.85
N THR A 69 -0.82 12.95 -11.21
CA THR A 69 -2.28 12.96 -11.11
C THR A 69 -2.73 12.73 -9.66
N PRO A 70 -4.00 13.01 -9.30
CA PRO A 70 -4.53 12.69 -7.98
C PRO A 70 -4.30 11.21 -7.63
N GLY A 71 -3.79 10.96 -6.42
CA GLY A 71 -3.51 9.60 -5.92
C GLY A 71 -2.38 8.84 -6.62
N GLU A 72 -1.65 9.44 -7.57
CA GLU A 72 -0.71 8.71 -8.42
C GLU A 72 0.41 8.01 -7.62
N PHE A 73 0.94 8.66 -6.58
CA PHE A 73 1.98 8.05 -5.74
C PHE A 73 1.47 6.80 -5.03
N THR A 74 0.26 6.84 -4.47
CA THR A 74 -0.36 5.69 -3.79
C THR A 74 -0.71 4.58 -4.79
N ARG A 75 -1.23 4.93 -5.98
CA ARG A 75 -1.47 3.97 -7.07
C ARG A 75 -0.19 3.25 -7.47
N ARG A 76 0.92 3.97 -7.63
CA ARG A 76 2.22 3.36 -7.96
C ARG A 76 2.75 2.46 -6.84
N ALA A 77 2.54 2.83 -5.58
CA ALA A 77 2.87 1.98 -4.44
C ALA A 77 2.10 0.65 -4.50
N PHE A 78 0.80 0.69 -4.84
CA PHE A 78 -0.02 -0.50 -5.07
C PHE A 78 0.48 -1.34 -6.26
N GLU A 79 0.73 -0.71 -7.41
CA GLU A 79 1.25 -1.39 -8.61
C GLU A 79 2.61 -2.07 -8.37
N ASN A 80 3.43 -1.49 -7.49
CA ASN A 80 4.73 -2.05 -7.09
C ASN A 80 4.65 -2.99 -5.87
N ASN A 81 3.45 -3.46 -5.50
CA ASN A 81 3.22 -4.38 -4.38
C ASN A 81 3.76 -3.87 -3.02
N LYS A 82 3.85 -2.54 -2.85
CA LYS A 82 4.22 -1.90 -1.58
C LYS A 82 3.03 -1.82 -0.63
N LEU A 83 1.83 -1.77 -1.19
CA LEU A 83 0.55 -1.69 -0.50
C LEU A 83 -0.43 -2.66 -1.15
N ASP A 84 -1.33 -3.23 -0.37
CA ASP A 84 -2.56 -3.85 -0.88
C ASP A 84 -3.71 -2.84 -0.97
N LEU A 85 -4.82 -3.22 -1.60
CA LEU A 85 -5.94 -2.32 -1.85
C LEU A 85 -6.58 -1.80 -0.56
N THR A 86 -6.63 -2.61 0.50
CA THR A 86 -7.20 -2.21 1.80
C THR A 86 -6.30 -1.18 2.49
N GLN A 87 -4.99 -1.29 2.31
CA GLN A 87 -4.04 -0.28 2.78
C GLN A 87 -4.12 1.03 1.96
N VAL A 88 -4.41 0.94 0.65
CA VAL A 88 -4.63 2.13 -0.20
C VAL A 88 -5.85 2.91 0.28
N GLU A 89 -6.97 2.23 0.55
CA GLU A 89 -8.18 2.83 1.09
C GLU A 89 -7.92 3.44 2.47
N ALA A 90 -7.19 2.72 3.34
CA ALA A 90 -6.83 3.20 4.67
C ALA A 90 -6.01 4.50 4.66
N ILE A 91 -5.21 4.76 3.62
CA ILE A 91 -4.49 6.04 3.50
C ILE A 91 -5.48 7.21 3.33
N ALA A 92 -6.52 7.03 2.50
CA ALA A 92 -7.55 8.04 2.33
C ALA A 92 -8.33 8.25 3.64
N ASP A 93 -8.67 7.16 4.33
CA ASP A 93 -9.37 7.21 5.62
C ASP A 93 -8.54 7.94 6.70
N ILE A 94 -7.22 7.73 6.75
CA ILE A 94 -6.34 8.45 7.70
C ILE A 94 -6.30 9.95 7.40
N VAL A 95 -6.19 10.32 6.12
CA VAL A 95 -6.10 11.73 5.72
C VAL A 95 -7.40 12.49 6.03
N ASN A 96 -8.54 11.82 5.91
CA ASN A 96 -9.86 12.40 6.12
C ASN A 96 -10.42 12.19 7.54
N ALA A 97 -9.70 11.49 8.43
CA ALA A 97 -10.21 11.19 9.77
C ALA A 97 -10.45 12.46 10.59
N GLU A 98 -11.68 12.63 11.08
CA GLU A 98 -12.09 13.76 11.94
C GLU A 98 -12.15 13.37 13.42
N THR A 99 -12.33 12.08 13.71
CA THR A 99 -12.40 11.55 15.07
C THR A 99 -11.23 10.62 15.39
N GLU A 100 -10.89 10.51 16.68
CA GLU A 100 -9.86 9.58 17.15
C GLU A 100 -10.21 8.11 16.86
N ILE A 101 -11.50 7.78 16.81
CA ILE A 101 -11.98 6.43 16.49
C ILE A 101 -11.74 6.12 15.00
N GLN A 102 -12.09 7.05 14.10
CA GLN A 102 -11.76 6.95 12.66
C GLN A 102 -10.26 6.79 12.44
N ARG A 103 -9.43 7.61 13.10
CA ARG A 103 -7.97 7.53 12.98
C ARG A 103 -7.44 6.17 13.42
N LYS A 104 -7.92 5.62 14.54
CA LYS A 104 -7.51 4.29 15.04
C LYS A 104 -7.93 3.18 14.10
N GLN A 105 -9.15 3.23 13.56
CA GLN A 105 -9.62 2.24 12.59
C GLN A 105 -8.78 2.26 11.31
N ALA A 106 -8.53 3.45 10.76
CA ALA A 106 -7.77 3.61 9.54
C ALA A 106 -6.30 3.14 9.72
N ILE A 107 -5.66 3.42 10.86
CA ILE A 107 -4.34 2.88 11.20
C ILE A 107 -4.36 1.34 11.31
N SER A 108 -5.42 0.76 11.88
CA SER A 108 -5.58 -0.69 11.94
C SER A 108 -5.64 -1.31 10.54
N HIS A 109 -6.37 -0.71 9.60
CA HIS A 109 -6.41 -1.17 8.21
C HIS A 109 -5.07 -0.99 7.51
N LEU A 110 -4.39 0.15 7.72
CA LEU A 110 -3.08 0.43 7.15
C LEU A 110 -2.01 -0.61 7.59
N SER A 111 -2.18 -1.24 8.75
CA SER A 111 -1.27 -2.30 9.22
C SER A 111 -1.20 -3.52 8.29
N GLY A 112 -2.19 -3.70 7.39
CA GLY A 112 -2.27 -4.86 6.49
C GLY A 112 -2.79 -6.13 7.16
N ASN A 113 -3.21 -6.06 8.43
CA ASN A 113 -3.76 -7.21 9.16
C ASN A 113 -5.00 -7.79 8.48
N PHE A 114 -5.89 -6.92 7.98
CA PHE A 114 -7.08 -7.35 7.24
C PHE A 114 -6.70 -8.13 5.98
N PHE A 115 -5.83 -7.56 5.14
CA PHE A 115 -5.33 -8.25 3.95
C PHE A 115 -4.67 -9.58 4.27
N LYS A 116 -3.86 -9.65 5.35
CA LYS A 116 -3.24 -10.91 5.79
C LYS A 116 -4.28 -11.96 6.15
N SER A 117 -5.32 -11.61 6.90
CA SER A 117 -6.41 -12.52 7.24
C SER A 117 -7.17 -12.99 5.99
N SER A 118 -7.54 -12.07 5.11
CA SER A 118 -8.19 -12.41 3.82
C SER A 118 -7.32 -13.30 2.94
N LYS A 119 -6.01 -13.03 2.89
CA LYS A 119 -5.05 -13.83 2.13
C LYS A 119 -4.92 -15.24 2.69
N ASN A 120 -4.93 -15.43 4.01
CA ASN A 120 -4.89 -16.76 4.61
C ASN A 120 -6.12 -17.60 4.22
N ILE A 121 -7.31 -17.00 4.21
CA ILE A 121 -8.55 -17.64 3.76
C ILE A 121 -8.43 -18.00 2.26
N TYR A 122 -7.94 -17.07 1.44
CA TYR A 122 -7.71 -17.31 0.01
C TYR A 122 -6.73 -18.48 -0.26
N GLU A 123 -5.61 -18.55 0.47
CA GLU A 123 -4.66 -19.67 0.38
C GLU A 123 -5.28 -21.00 0.83
N SER A 124 -6.11 -20.98 1.87
CA SER A 124 -6.87 -22.14 2.34
C SER A 124 -7.85 -22.65 1.25
N LEU A 125 -8.62 -21.74 0.64
CA LEU A 125 -9.56 -22.07 -0.44
C LEU A 125 -8.86 -22.63 -1.68
N LYS A 126 -7.68 -22.11 -2.04
CA LYS A 126 -6.88 -22.68 -3.14
C LYS A 126 -6.44 -24.12 -2.87
N LYS A 127 -6.06 -24.45 -1.63
CA LYS A 127 -5.71 -25.82 -1.24
C LYS A 127 -6.91 -26.75 -1.31
N ILE A 128 -8.07 -26.29 -0.80
CA ILE A 128 -9.33 -27.03 -0.92
C ILE A 128 -9.65 -27.32 -2.39
N LEU A 129 -9.54 -26.32 -3.27
CA LEU A 129 -9.79 -26.49 -4.70
C LEU A 129 -8.87 -27.56 -5.31
N ALA A 130 -7.56 -27.49 -5.04
CA ALA A 130 -6.60 -28.47 -5.54
C ALA A 130 -6.89 -29.89 -5.04
N ASN A 131 -7.32 -30.05 -3.79
CA ASN A 131 -7.70 -31.34 -3.24
C ASN A 131 -8.99 -31.89 -3.88
N ILE A 132 -9.98 -31.04 -4.13
CA ILE A 132 -11.21 -31.44 -4.83
C ILE A 132 -10.91 -31.86 -6.27
N GLU A 133 -10.06 -31.11 -6.98
CA GLU A 133 -9.61 -31.48 -8.34
C GLU A 133 -8.93 -32.85 -8.33
N ALA A 134 -8.05 -33.12 -7.36
CA ALA A 134 -7.43 -34.45 -7.22
C ALA A 134 -8.46 -35.57 -6.97
N VAL A 135 -9.49 -35.31 -6.16
CA VAL A 135 -10.57 -36.29 -5.92
C VAL A 135 -11.36 -36.59 -7.20
N ILE A 136 -11.58 -35.59 -8.05
CA ILE A 136 -12.30 -35.75 -9.32
C ILE A 136 -11.43 -36.51 -10.33
N ASP A 137 -10.17 -36.10 -10.48
CA ASP A 137 -9.27 -36.61 -11.52
C ASP A 137 -8.73 -38.01 -11.21
N PHE A 138 -8.60 -38.38 -9.93
CA PHE A 138 -8.01 -39.65 -9.47
C PHE A 138 -8.99 -40.50 -8.64
N SER A 139 -10.28 -40.43 -8.97
CA SER A 139 -11.34 -41.16 -8.24
C SER A 139 -11.20 -42.69 -8.25
N GLU A 140 -10.41 -43.26 -9.16
CA GLU A 140 -10.09 -44.70 -9.24
C GLU A 140 -8.78 -45.07 -8.54
N GLU A 141 -8.00 -44.10 -8.04
CA GLU A 141 -6.77 -44.32 -7.29
C GLU A 141 -7.01 -44.31 -5.77
N ASP A 142 -6.09 -44.91 -5.00
CA ASP A 142 -6.15 -44.94 -3.53
C ASP A 142 -5.84 -43.55 -2.94
N LEU A 143 -6.85 -42.67 -2.98
CA LEU A 143 -6.82 -41.39 -2.27
C LEU A 143 -6.89 -41.61 -0.75
N PRO A 144 -6.32 -40.69 0.07
CA PRO A 144 -6.44 -40.78 1.52
C PRO A 144 -7.91 -40.79 1.95
N GLU A 145 -8.34 -41.82 2.70
CA GLU A 145 -9.74 -41.99 3.11
C GLU A 145 -10.33 -40.77 3.83
N ASN A 146 -9.50 -40.00 4.54
CA ASN A 146 -9.94 -38.81 5.29
C ASN A 146 -9.94 -37.51 4.49
N LEU A 147 -9.49 -37.49 3.23
CA LEU A 147 -9.33 -36.26 2.45
C LEU A 147 -10.64 -35.46 2.36
N MET A 148 -11.78 -36.14 2.14
CA MET A 148 -13.08 -35.48 2.07
C MET A 148 -13.56 -34.92 3.41
N ASN A 149 -13.17 -35.53 4.53
CA ASN A 149 -13.49 -35.00 5.87
C ASN A 149 -12.64 -33.77 6.16
N GLU A 150 -11.34 -33.80 5.83
CA GLU A 150 -10.43 -32.66 5.96
C GLU A 150 -10.88 -31.46 5.13
N ILE A 151 -11.33 -31.69 3.88
CA ILE A 151 -11.89 -30.64 3.02
C ILE A 151 -13.09 -29.97 3.70
N LYS A 152 -14.04 -30.76 4.22
CA LYS A 152 -15.24 -30.22 4.90
C LYS A 152 -14.86 -29.38 6.12
N GLU A 153 -13.96 -29.90 6.97
CA GLU A 153 -13.50 -29.18 8.15
C GLU A 153 -12.82 -27.85 7.80
N GLN A 154 -11.97 -27.83 6.76
CA GLN A 154 -11.33 -26.61 6.29
C GLN A 154 -12.34 -25.59 5.75
N ILE A 155 -13.39 -26.04 5.05
CA ILE A 155 -14.49 -25.18 4.59
C ILE A 155 -15.24 -24.57 5.79
N GLU A 156 -15.61 -25.37 6.78
CA GLU A 156 -16.31 -24.90 7.98
C GLU A 156 -15.48 -23.88 8.78
N ASN A 157 -14.17 -24.13 8.90
CA ASN A 157 -13.24 -23.20 9.53
C ASN A 157 -13.18 -21.86 8.77
N ASN A 158 -13.07 -21.89 7.43
CA ASN A 158 -13.05 -20.68 6.61
C ASN A 158 -14.38 -19.90 6.73
N ILE A 159 -15.52 -20.58 6.73
CA ILE A 159 -16.85 -19.96 6.93
C ILE A 159 -16.90 -19.25 8.29
N THR A 160 -16.43 -19.92 9.34
CA THR A 160 -16.40 -19.36 10.69
C THR A 160 -15.56 -18.08 10.74
N SER A 161 -14.35 -18.11 10.18
CA SER A 161 -13.48 -16.92 10.12
C SER A 161 -14.12 -15.77 9.32
N ILE A 162 -14.81 -16.06 8.22
CA ILE A 162 -15.51 -15.03 7.44
C ILE A 162 -16.66 -14.41 8.27
N ASN A 163 -17.45 -15.23 8.95
CA ASN A 163 -18.54 -14.76 9.80
C ASN A 163 -18.04 -13.89 10.95
N GLU A 164 -16.91 -14.26 11.58
CA GLU A 164 -16.26 -13.44 12.60
C GLU A 164 -15.85 -12.07 12.04
N MET A 165 -15.26 -12.02 10.82
CA MET A 165 -14.89 -10.77 10.16
C MET A 165 -16.11 -9.91 9.84
N LEU A 166 -17.23 -10.52 9.41
CA LEU A 166 -18.47 -9.82 9.09
C LEU A 166 -19.18 -9.26 10.33
N SER A 167 -19.03 -9.91 11.49
CA SER A 167 -19.70 -9.50 12.74
C SER A 167 -19.38 -8.06 13.16
N GLY A 168 -18.16 -7.59 12.87
CA GLY A 168 -17.71 -6.23 13.16
C GLY A 168 -17.98 -5.20 12.05
N ALA A 169 -18.48 -5.62 10.88
CA ALA A 169 -18.52 -4.76 9.70
C ALA A 169 -19.47 -3.56 9.86
N SER A 170 -20.66 -3.77 10.44
CA SER A 170 -21.67 -2.71 10.62
C SER A 170 -21.15 -1.57 11.49
N ALA A 171 -20.50 -1.89 12.61
CA ALA A 171 -19.88 -0.89 13.48
C ALA A 171 -18.72 -0.17 12.76
N GLY A 172 -17.93 -0.89 11.96
CA GLY A 172 -16.84 -0.31 11.18
C GLY A 172 -17.30 0.68 10.11
N ILE A 173 -18.45 0.44 9.47
CA ILE A 173 -19.03 1.37 8.48
C ILE A 173 -19.49 2.65 9.17
N SER A 174 -20.24 2.54 10.28
CA SER A 174 -20.73 3.70 11.04
C SER A 174 -19.63 4.56 11.66
N ILE A 175 -18.43 4.01 11.88
CA ILE A 175 -17.29 4.80 12.35
C ILE A 175 -16.65 5.56 11.19
N ARG A 176 -16.58 4.94 10.00
CA ARG A 176 -15.92 5.54 8.83
C ARG A 176 -16.72 6.70 8.24
N ASP A 177 -18.04 6.56 8.20
CA ASP A 177 -18.97 7.57 7.68
C ASP A 177 -19.26 8.67 8.74
#